data_AF-A0A9E1EI86-F1
#
_entry.id   AF-A0A9E1EI86-F1
#
_cell.length_a   1.000
_cell.length_b   1.000
_cell.length_c   1.000
_cell.angle_alpha   90.00
_cell.angle_beta   90.00
_cell.angle_gamma   90.00
#
_symmetry.space_group_name_H-M   'P 1'
#
loop_
_entity.id
_entity.type
_entity.pdbx_description
1 polymer ?
#
loop_
_entity_poly.entity_id
_entity_poly.type
_entity_poly.pdbx_seq_one_letter_code
_entity_poly.pdbx_strand_id
1 'polypeptide(L)'
;MSISNSDYSKMTEAASPNSPVIKNCINAFLFGGGICLFGQLLNTIFEKMKLSEDEIKLATPATIIIITAILTGIGVFDKIAKHAGAGTIVPITGFANSVVSPALEFKHEGLILGTAAQMFSIAGPVIVYGTASSFLYGLIIYIFKLY
;
A
#
# COMPACT_ATOMS: atom_id res chain seq x y z
N MET A 1 -13.99 -19.78 38.20
CA MET A 1 -13.16 -20.73 37.42
C MET A 1 -12.09 -19.89 36.73
N SER A 2 -10.84 -19.94 37.21
CA SER A 2 -9.74 -19.18 36.60
C SER A 2 -9.30 -19.89 35.34
N ILE A 3 -9.47 -19.25 34.18
CA ILE A 3 -8.97 -19.79 32.91
C ILE A 3 -7.45 -19.88 33.00
N SER A 4 -6.91 -21.08 32.80
CA SER A 4 -5.47 -21.33 32.70
C SER A 4 -4.91 -20.63 31.46
N ASN A 5 -3.68 -20.11 31.53
CA ASN A 5 -2.98 -19.57 30.35
C ASN A 5 -2.98 -20.55 29.18
N SER A 6 -2.92 -21.87 29.44
CA SER A 6 -2.98 -22.91 28.40
C SER A 6 -4.34 -22.99 27.71
N ASP A 7 -5.43 -22.79 28.46
CA ASP A 7 -6.79 -22.87 27.92
C ASP A 7 -7.12 -21.59 27.16
N TYR A 8 -6.63 -20.44 27.63
CA TYR A 8 -6.72 -19.18 26.91
C TYR A 8 -5.97 -19.24 25.57
N SER A 9 -4.74 -19.78 25.53
CA SER A 9 -3.99 -19.94 24.28
C SER A 9 -4.72 -20.81 23.27
N LYS A 10 -5.32 -21.94 23.70
CA LYS A 10 -6.11 -22.82 22.82
C LYS A 10 -7.37 -22.15 22.29
N MET A 11 -8.05 -21.35 23.12
CA MET A 11 -9.19 -20.54 22.68
C MET A 11 -8.76 -19.49 21.65
N THR A 12 -7.57 -18.92 21.83
CA THR A 12 -7.01 -17.90 20.91
C THR A 12 -6.60 -18.51 19.57
N GLU A 13 -5.94 -19.67 19.57
CA GLU A 13 -5.61 -20.42 18.33
C GLU A 13 -6.86 -20.89 17.59
N ALA A 14 -7.89 -21.36 18.30
CA ALA A 14 -9.15 -21.75 17.69
C ALA A 14 -9.92 -20.56 17.09
N ALA A 15 -9.81 -19.38 17.70
CA ALA A 15 -10.45 -18.15 17.22
C ALA A 15 -9.70 -17.52 16.02
N SER A 16 -8.40 -17.81 15.85
CA SER A 16 -7.56 -17.24 14.79
C SER A 16 -6.78 -18.32 14.05
N PRO A 17 -7.43 -19.09 13.15
CA PRO A 17 -6.76 -20.13 12.38
C PRO A 17 -5.65 -19.55 11.49
N ASN A 18 -4.62 -20.35 11.24
CA ASN A 18 -3.49 -19.96 10.39
C ASN A 18 -3.97 -19.55 8.99
N SER A 19 -3.46 -18.42 8.50
CA SER A 19 -3.79 -17.91 7.17
C SER A 19 -3.29 -18.89 6.09
N PRO A 20 -4.04 -19.13 5.00
CA PRO A 20 -3.65 -20.08 3.97
C PRO A 20 -2.48 -19.53 3.13
N VAL A 21 -1.26 -19.72 3.63
CA VAL A 21 -0.02 -19.14 3.08
C VAL A 21 0.14 -19.38 1.58
N ILE A 22 -0.04 -20.62 1.11
CA ILE A 22 0.12 -20.97 -0.31
C ILE A 22 -0.86 -20.21 -1.20
N LYS A 23 -2.13 -20.12 -0.78
CA LYS A 23 -3.16 -19.39 -1.53
C LYS A 23 -2.84 -17.89 -1.57
N ASN A 24 -2.38 -17.33 -0.46
CA ASN A 24 -1.99 -15.93 -0.38
C ASN A 24 -0.75 -15.64 -1.25
N CYS A 25 0.21 -16.55 -1.32
CA CYS A 25 1.38 -16.43 -2.20
C CYS A 25 0.99 -16.46 -3.68
N ILE A 26 0.11 -17.38 -4.08
CA ILE A 26 -0.39 -17.45 -5.47
C ILE A 26 -1.15 -16.17 -5.83
N ASN A 27 -2.05 -15.70 -4.95
CA ASN A 27 -2.76 -14.45 -5.16
C ASN A 27 -1.80 -13.25 -5.18
N ALA A 28 -0.79 -13.23 -4.32
CA ALA A 28 0.22 -12.17 -4.31
C ALA A 28 0.99 -12.10 -5.64
N PHE A 29 1.37 -13.26 -6.18
CA PHE A 29 2.04 -13.34 -7.47
C PHE A 29 1.12 -12.91 -8.63
N LEU A 30 -0.11 -13.42 -8.70
CA LEU A 30 -1.02 -13.13 -9.81
C LEU A 30 -1.51 -11.68 -9.80
N PHE A 31 -2.03 -11.20 -8.68
CA PHE A 31 -2.57 -9.84 -8.60
C PHE A 31 -1.46 -8.79 -8.51
N GLY A 32 -0.42 -9.04 -7.71
CA GLY A 32 0.73 -8.14 -7.62
C GLY A 32 1.51 -8.08 -8.93
N GLY A 33 1.78 -9.23 -9.55
CA GLY A 33 2.39 -9.31 -10.88
C GLY A 33 1.53 -8.66 -11.96
N GLY A 34 0.19 -8.81 -11.90
CA GLY A 34 -0.73 -8.13 -12.80
C GLY A 34 -0.68 -6.60 -12.69
N ILE A 35 -0.60 -6.06 -11.47
CA ILE A 35 -0.42 -4.62 -11.22
C ILE A 35 0.93 -4.15 -11.77
N CYS A 36 2.01 -4.91 -11.55
CA CYS A 36 3.33 -4.58 -12.10
C CYS A 36 3.33 -4.59 -13.64
N LEU A 37 2.67 -5.58 -14.27
CA LEU A 37 2.52 -5.64 -15.71
C LEU A 37 1.73 -4.45 -16.24
N PHE A 38 0.68 -4.03 -15.54
CA PHE A 38 -0.07 -2.83 -15.87
C PHE A 38 0.80 -1.56 -15.75
N GLY A 39 1.64 -1.45 -14.72
CA GLY A 39 2.62 -0.38 -14.59
C GLY A 39 3.63 -0.37 -15.73
N GLN A 40 4.11 -1.54 -16.15
CA GLN A 40 5.01 -1.65 -17.31
C GLN A 40 4.32 -1.20 -18.60
N LEU A 41 3.03 -1.53 -18.79
CA LEU A 41 2.26 -1.05 -19.92
C LEU A 41 2.14 0.48 -19.94
N LEU A 42 1.89 1.10 -18.77
CA LEU A 42 1.88 2.56 -18.64
C LEU A 42 3.24 3.18 -18.98
N ASN A 43 4.34 2.60 -18.49
CA ASN A 43 5.69 3.02 -18.86
C ASN A 43 5.88 3.03 -20.38
N THR A 44 5.52 1.94 -21.07
CA THR A 44 5.63 1.85 -22.53
C THR A 44 4.74 2.87 -23.26
N ILE A 45 3.55 3.20 -22.72
CA ILE A 45 2.70 4.26 -23.28
C ILE A 45 3.38 5.62 -23.14
N PHE A 46 3.93 5.94 -21.96
CA PHE A 46 4.62 7.21 -21.72
C PHE A 46 5.92 7.35 -22.50
N GLU A 47 6.68 6.26 -22.68
CA GLU A 47 7.83 6.20 -23.58
C GLU A 47 7.43 6.55 -25.03
N LYS A 48 6.31 5.99 -25.52
CA LYS A 48 5.78 6.32 -26.86
C LYS A 48 5.33 7.77 -26.99
N MET A 49 4.92 8.39 -25.88
CA MET A 49 4.60 9.82 -25.81
C MET A 49 5.85 10.72 -25.73
N LYS A 50 7.06 10.15 -25.77
CA LYS A 50 8.35 10.83 -25.70
C LYS A 50 8.57 11.60 -24.38
N LEU A 51 8.02 11.10 -23.27
CA LEU A 51 8.39 11.60 -21.94
C LEU A 51 9.84 11.20 -21.62
N SER A 52 10.51 12.03 -20.82
CA SER A 52 11.81 11.68 -20.26
C SER A 52 11.70 10.54 -19.25
N GLU A 53 12.81 9.84 -19.00
CA GLU A 53 12.84 8.71 -18.07
C GLU A 53 12.41 9.12 -16.65
N ASP A 54 12.79 10.33 -16.23
CA ASP A 54 12.42 10.88 -14.92
C ASP A 54 10.93 11.20 -14.84
N GLU A 55 10.33 11.73 -15.91
CA GLU A 55 8.89 11.97 -15.99
C GLU A 55 8.10 10.67 -15.95
N ILE A 56 8.58 9.62 -16.64
CA ILE A 56 7.93 8.30 -16.65
C ILE A 56 7.94 7.68 -15.25
N LYS A 57 9.08 7.74 -14.56
CA LYS A 57 9.25 7.26 -13.18
C LYS A 57 8.31 7.93 -12.19
N LEU A 58 7.90 9.17 -12.46
CA LEU A 58 6.90 9.91 -11.66
C LEU A 58 5.46 9.62 -12.13
N ALA A 59 5.20 9.63 -13.43
CA ALA A 59 3.87 9.56 -14.01
C ALA A 59 3.20 8.18 -13.81
N THR A 60 3.96 7.09 -13.95
CA THR A 60 3.44 5.72 -13.80
C THR A 60 2.89 5.44 -12.40
N PRO A 61 3.65 5.60 -11.30
CA PRO A 61 3.11 5.39 -9.97
C PRO A 61 1.98 6.38 -9.63
N ALA A 62 2.08 7.65 -10.06
CA ALA A 62 1.02 8.63 -9.84
C ALA A 62 -0.30 8.21 -10.50
N THR A 63 -0.25 7.71 -11.74
CA THR A 63 -1.42 7.22 -12.47
C THR A 63 -2.06 6.03 -11.77
N ILE A 64 -1.25 5.07 -11.30
CA ILE A 64 -1.74 3.90 -10.55
C ILE A 64 -2.41 4.33 -9.24
N ILE A 65 -1.82 5.29 -8.51
CA ILE A 65 -2.41 5.84 -7.28
C ILE A 65 -3.77 6.47 -7.57
N ILE A 66 -3.87 7.30 -8.61
CA ILE A 66 -5.13 7.98 -8.98
C ILE A 66 -6.21 6.96 -9.35
N ILE A 67 -5.89 5.99 -10.20
CA ILE A 67 -6.82 4.93 -10.57
C ILE A 67 -7.30 4.18 -9.33
N THR A 68 -6.38 3.83 -8.42
CA THR A 68 -6.71 3.13 -7.19
C THR A 68 -7.57 3.97 -6.26
N ALA A 69 -7.31 5.27 -6.15
CA ALA A 69 -8.11 6.20 -5.36
C ALA A 69 -9.54 6.29 -5.88
N ILE A 70 -9.72 6.39 -7.21
CA ILE A 70 -11.04 6.38 -7.84
C ILE A 70 -11.75 5.05 -7.59
N LEU A 71 -11.07 3.92 -7.82
CA LEU A 71 -11.63 2.58 -7.60
C LEU A 71 -12.00 2.32 -6.13
N THR A 72 -11.25 2.91 -5.20
CA THR A 72 -11.56 2.87 -3.76
C THR A 72 -12.78 3.74 -3.45
N GLY A 73 -12.85 4.95 -3.99
CA GLY A 73 -14.00 5.85 -3.83
C GLY A 73 -15.34 5.28 -4.30
N ILE A 74 -15.32 4.46 -5.35
CA ILE A 74 -16.51 3.75 -5.84
C ILE A 74 -16.75 2.39 -5.14
N GLY A 75 -15.89 1.98 -4.21
CA GLY A 75 -15.99 0.73 -3.45
C GLY A 75 -15.69 -0.55 -4.25
N VAL A 76 -15.06 -0.44 -5.42
CA VAL A 76 -14.67 -1.59 -6.25
C VAL A 76 -13.32 -2.14 -5.77
N PHE A 77 -12.37 -1.25 -5.43
CA PHE A 77 -11.05 -1.68 -5.00
C PHE A 77 -11.10 -2.53 -3.73
N ASP A 78 -11.90 -2.15 -2.72
CA ASP A 78 -12.00 -2.91 -1.47
C ASP A 78 -12.55 -4.34 -1.70
N LYS A 79 -13.46 -4.51 -2.67
CA LYS A 79 -13.96 -5.83 -3.07
C LYS A 79 -12.87 -6.66 -3.72
N ILE A 80 -12.07 -6.06 -4.60
CA ILE A 80 -10.92 -6.73 -5.22
C ILE A 80 -9.90 -7.10 -4.14
N ALA A 81 -9.58 -6.17 -3.23
CA ALA A 81 -8.61 -6.35 -2.17
C ALA A 81 -8.99 -7.48 -1.22
N LYS A 82 -10.29 -7.66 -0.92
CA LYS A 82 -10.77 -8.80 -0.13
C LYS A 82 -10.48 -10.16 -0.76
N HIS A 83 -10.48 -10.25 -2.09
CA HIS A 83 -10.24 -11.50 -2.83
C HIS A 83 -8.75 -11.70 -3.17
N ALA A 84 -8.06 -10.63 -3.55
CA ALA A 84 -6.65 -10.63 -3.92
C ALA A 84 -5.72 -10.68 -2.69
N GLY A 85 -6.20 -10.19 -1.53
CA GLY A 85 -5.45 -10.17 -0.28
C GLY A 85 -4.12 -9.42 -0.43
N ALA A 86 -3.03 -10.08 -0.04
CA ALA A 86 -1.68 -9.50 -0.08
C ALA A 86 -1.28 -8.97 -1.47
N GLY A 87 -1.83 -9.52 -2.56
CA GLY A 87 -1.48 -9.11 -3.93
C GLY A 87 -1.87 -7.69 -4.31
N THR A 88 -2.84 -7.09 -3.63
CA THR A 88 -3.23 -5.68 -3.83
C THR A 88 -2.77 -4.76 -2.70
N ILE A 89 -2.42 -5.34 -1.54
CA ILE A 89 -1.97 -4.61 -0.35
C ILE A 89 -0.48 -4.29 -0.39
N VAL A 90 0.34 -5.19 -0.94
CA VAL A 90 1.80 -5.00 -1.02
C VAL A 90 2.23 -3.96 -2.07
N PRO A 91 1.64 -3.90 -3.29
CA PRO A 91 2.00 -2.88 -4.27
C PRO A 91 1.53 -1.47 -3.85
N ILE A 92 1.96 -0.44 -4.61
CA ILE A 92 1.60 0.97 -4.36
C ILE A 92 0.08 1.24 -4.30
N THR A 93 -0.71 0.35 -4.90
CA THR A 93 -2.18 0.34 -4.81
C THR A 93 -2.68 0.19 -3.37
N GLY A 94 -2.00 -0.61 -2.55
CA GLY A 94 -2.37 -0.81 -1.15
C GLY A 94 -2.18 0.45 -0.33
N PHE A 95 -1.10 1.20 -0.59
CA PHE A 95 -0.89 2.52 0.00
C PHE A 95 -1.98 3.52 -0.42
N ALA A 96 -2.35 3.55 -1.70
CA ALA A 96 -3.41 4.45 -2.17
C ALA A 96 -4.77 4.14 -1.50
N ASN A 97 -5.13 2.86 -1.40
CA ASN A 97 -6.36 2.43 -0.72
C ASN A 97 -6.31 2.72 0.79
N SER A 98 -5.18 2.48 1.46
CA SER A 98 -5.05 2.72 2.90
C SER A 98 -5.11 4.19 3.29
N VAL A 99 -4.91 5.11 2.33
CA VAL A 99 -5.11 6.55 2.54
C VAL A 99 -6.54 6.97 2.19
N VAL A 100 -7.10 6.46 1.09
CA VAL A 100 -8.42 6.89 0.60
C VAL A 100 -9.56 6.30 1.42
N SER A 101 -9.46 5.06 1.89
CA SER A 101 -10.52 4.43 2.68
C SER A 101 -10.78 5.18 4.01
N PRO A 102 -9.76 5.51 4.83
CA PRO A 102 -9.97 6.35 6.02
C PRO A 102 -10.45 7.77 5.68
N ALA A 103 -10.01 8.34 4.56
CA ALA A 103 -10.46 9.66 4.13
C ALA A 103 -11.97 9.71 3.87
N LEU A 104 -12.54 8.61 3.37
CA LEU A 104 -13.97 8.48 3.12
C LEU A 104 -14.73 8.15 4.40
N GLU A 105 -14.20 7.23 5.22
CA GLU A 105 -14.83 6.77 6.45
C GLU A 105 -14.91 7.88 7.51
N PHE A 106 -13.80 8.58 7.76
CA PHE A 106 -13.68 9.61 8.81
C PHE A 106 -13.99 11.02 8.30
N LYS A 107 -14.70 11.16 7.17
CA LYS A 107 -15.15 12.46 6.65
C LYS A 107 -16.07 13.19 7.63
N HIS A 108 -16.86 12.43 8.39
CA HIS A 108 -17.85 12.95 9.34
C HIS A 108 -17.23 13.52 10.63
N GLU A 109 -15.99 13.14 10.96
CA GLU A 109 -15.24 13.61 12.14
C GLU A 109 -14.55 14.97 11.92
N GLY A 110 -14.71 15.56 10.73
CA GLY A 110 -14.12 16.83 10.35
C GLY A 110 -12.73 16.69 9.72
N LEU A 111 -12.31 17.75 8.99
CA LEU A 111 -11.14 17.67 8.11
C LEU A 111 -9.81 17.48 8.85
N ILE A 112 -9.61 18.18 9.98
CA ILE A 112 -8.31 18.24 10.66
C ILE A 112 -8.17 17.08 11.66
N LEU A 113 -9.08 16.99 12.62
CA LEU A 113 -9.00 16.01 13.72
C LEU A 113 -9.47 14.60 13.31
N GLY A 114 -10.30 14.49 12.28
CA GLY A 114 -10.79 13.23 11.74
C GLY A 114 -10.01 12.80 10.50
N THR A 115 -10.41 13.31 9.34
CA THR A 115 -9.93 12.86 8.03
C THR A 115 -8.40 12.93 7.91
N ALA A 116 -7.79 14.10 8.14
CA ALA A 116 -6.34 14.27 7.98
C ALA A 116 -5.54 13.43 8.99
N ALA A 117 -5.97 13.38 10.25
CA ALA A 117 -5.32 12.59 11.29
C ALA A 117 -5.30 11.09 10.95
N GLN A 118 -6.43 10.56 10.46
CA GLN A 118 -6.56 9.13 10.14
C GLN A 118 -5.80 8.74 8.87
N MET A 119 -5.84 9.60 7.84
CA MET A 119 -4.99 9.42 6.65
C MET A 119 -3.50 9.37 7.03
N PHE A 120 -3.07 10.23 7.96
CA PHE A 120 -1.68 10.29 8.39
C PHE A 120 -1.29 9.18 9.38
N SER A 121 -2.23 8.55 10.07
CA SER A 121 -1.92 7.39 10.93
C SER A 121 -1.30 6.25 10.11
N ILE A 122 -1.75 6.05 8.86
CA ILE A 122 -1.22 5.02 7.96
C ILE A 122 -0.13 5.57 7.03
N ALA A 123 -0.32 6.76 6.43
CA ALA A 123 0.68 7.34 5.52
C ALA A 123 1.91 7.91 6.24
N GLY A 124 1.74 8.40 7.47
CA GLY A 124 2.76 9.08 8.25
C GLY A 124 4.01 8.25 8.46
N PRO A 125 3.92 6.99 8.93
CA PRO A 125 5.09 6.11 9.05
C PRO A 125 5.86 5.97 7.74
N VAL A 126 5.16 5.77 6.62
CA VAL A 126 5.79 5.62 5.29
C VAL A 126 6.55 6.88 4.89
N ILE A 127 5.95 8.05 5.09
CA ILE A 127 6.57 9.35 4.77
C ILE A 127 7.79 9.59 5.66
N VAL A 128 7.67 9.38 6.97
CA VAL A 128 8.75 9.62 7.95
C VAL A 128 9.93 8.70 7.69
N TYR A 129 9.71 7.38 7.60
CA TYR A 129 10.80 6.44 7.35
C TYR A 129 11.38 6.57 5.94
N GLY A 130 10.56 6.85 4.93
CA GLY A 130 11.01 7.05 3.55
C GLY A 130 11.94 8.26 3.42
N THR A 131 11.51 9.41 3.94
CA THR A 131 12.30 10.65 3.91
C THR A 131 13.54 10.56 4.79
N ALA A 132 13.44 10.01 6.01
CA ALA A 132 14.57 9.84 6.91
C ALA A 132 15.64 8.91 6.32
N SER A 133 15.26 7.75 5.76
CA SER A 133 16.20 6.84 5.11
C SER A 133 16.83 7.47 3.87
N SER A 134 16.08 8.23 3.07
CA SER A 134 16.61 8.95 1.91
C SER A 134 17.63 10.01 2.30
N PHE A 135 17.36 10.76 3.37
CA PHE A 135 18.29 11.74 3.92
C PHE A 135 19.57 11.09 4.46
N LEU A 136 19.44 10.03 5.26
CA LEU A 136 20.59 9.28 5.78
C LEU A 136 21.46 8.71 4.66
N TYR A 137 20.84 8.13 3.63
CA TYR A 137 21.57 7.62 2.48
C TYR A 137 22.27 8.73 1.69
N GLY A 138 21.59 9.86 1.47
CA GLY A 138 22.20 11.05 0.87
C GLY A 138 23.40 11.57 1.66
N LEU A 139 23.33 11.54 2.99
CA LEU A 139 24.45 11.91 3.86
C LEU A 139 25.64 10.95 3.72
N ILE A 140 25.39 9.64 3.65
CA ILE A 140 26.43 8.62 3.41
C ILE A 140 27.12 8.87 2.08
N ILE A 141 26.36 9.05 1.00
CA ILE A 141 26.89 9.39 -0.33
C ILE A 141 27.78 10.63 -0.26
N TYR A 142 27.31 11.69 0.38
CA TYR A 142 28.04 12.95 0.50
C TYR A 142 29.37 12.81 1.29
N ILE A 143 29.36 12.10 2.42
CA ILE A 143 30.56 11.93 3.27
C ILE A 143 31.61 11.05 2.60
N PHE A 144 31.18 9.94 1.99
CA PHE A 144 32.10 8.97 1.39
C PHE A 144 32.45 9.28 -0.07
N LYS A 145 31.82 10.30 -0.68
CA LYS A 145 31.93 10.62 -2.11
C LYS A 145 31.77 9.37 -2.98
N LEU A 146 30.77 8.56 -2.65
CA LEU A 146 30.29 7.53 -3.56
C LEU A 146 29.59 8.28 -4.69
N TYR A 147 30.18 8.27 -5.89
CA TYR A 147 29.81 9.06 -7.08
C TYR A 147 30.40 10.47 -7.12
#